data_AF-A0A944Y154-F1
#
_entry.id   AF-A0A944Y154-F1
#
_cell.length_a   1.000
_cell.length_b   1.000
_cell.length_c   1.000
_cell.angle_alpha   90.00
_cell.angle_beta   90.00
_cell.angle_gamma   90.00
#
_symmetry.space_group_name_H-M   'P 1'
#
loop_
_entity.id
_entity.type
_entity.pdbx_description
1 polymer ?
#
loop_
_entity_poly.entity_id
_entity_poly.type
_entity_poly.pdbx_seq_one_letter_code
_entity_poly.pdbx_strand_id
1 'polypeptide(L)'
;MSTGRVLFVEIFERARDGASQINLAWQSPSGEVVLYTLEPSAGPADDTKIAEQKILAQKMMESMTIQAGDDVRQGEFIGYLYGQDEWAHVHMTVKASRNGPEEWLCPADFITKAKDSDLLSKSLIWAEHLYKDSKQPELCNY
;
A
#
# COMPACT_ATOMS: atom_id res chain seq x y z
N MET A 1 -17.06 14.21 0.82
CA MET A 1 -17.30 13.24 1.91
C MET A 1 -16.00 12.52 2.19
N SER A 2 -15.70 12.22 3.46
CA SER A 2 -14.51 11.44 3.85
C SER A 2 -14.64 10.01 3.31
N THR A 3 -13.56 9.46 2.76
CA THR A 3 -13.44 8.07 2.29
C THR A 3 -12.76 7.18 3.32
N GLY A 4 -12.35 7.74 4.46
CA GLY A 4 -11.85 6.98 5.59
C GLY A 4 -11.18 7.87 6.61
N ARG A 5 -10.91 7.31 7.79
CA ARG A 5 -10.19 7.97 8.88
C ARG A 5 -8.86 7.29 9.12
N VAL A 6 -7.78 8.06 9.11
CA VAL A 6 -6.42 7.56 9.30
C VAL A 6 -6.27 6.98 10.70
N LEU A 7 -5.81 5.74 10.75
CA LEU A 7 -5.51 5.02 11.99
C LEU A 7 -4.06 5.30 12.41
N PHE A 8 -3.13 5.17 11.47
CA PHE A 8 -1.71 5.45 11.68
C PHE A 8 -0.98 5.72 10.36
N VAL A 9 0.18 6.37 10.49
CA VAL A 9 1.21 6.53 9.46
C VAL A 9 2.54 6.44 10.20
N GLU A 10 3.39 5.48 9.86
CA GLU A 10 4.63 5.23 10.61
C GLU A 10 5.76 4.71 9.72
N ILE A 11 6.99 5.01 10.11
CA ILE A 11 8.16 4.30 9.59
C ILE A 11 8.19 2.92 10.27
N PHE A 12 8.21 1.88 9.45
CA PHE A 12 8.30 0.50 9.91
C PHE A 12 9.66 -0.09 9.52
N GLU A 13 10.35 -0.67 10.49
CA GLU A 13 11.58 -1.42 10.27
C GLU A 13 11.26 -2.93 10.17
N ARG A 14 11.62 -3.55 9.05
CA ARG A 14 11.33 -4.97 8.80
C ARG A 14 12.16 -5.84 9.74
N ALA A 15 11.50 -6.63 10.58
CA ALA A 15 12.18 -7.52 11.52
C ALA A 15 13.14 -8.55 10.87
N ARG A 16 12.93 -8.89 9.59
CA ARG A 16 13.74 -9.87 8.87
C ARG A 16 15.16 -9.39 8.60
N ASP A 17 15.32 -8.12 8.24
CA ASP A 17 16.58 -7.59 7.72
C ASP A 17 16.87 -6.13 8.09
N GLY A 18 16.01 -5.46 8.86
CA GLY A 18 16.25 -4.08 9.32
C GLY A 18 16.00 -2.99 8.26
N ALA A 19 15.52 -3.35 7.07
CA ALA A 19 15.18 -2.39 6.02
C ALA A 19 13.92 -1.59 6.40
N SER A 20 13.80 -0.35 5.91
CA SER A 20 12.75 0.58 6.34
C SER A 20 11.76 0.93 5.23
N GLN A 21 10.49 1.06 5.63
CA GLN A 21 9.35 1.37 4.76
C GLN A 21 8.36 2.28 5.49
N ILE A 22 7.34 2.79 4.80
CA ILE A 22 6.20 3.44 5.46
C ILE A 22 5.04 2.47 5.48
N ASN A 23 4.43 2.29 6.65
CA ASN A 23 3.12 1.67 6.77
C ASN A 23 2.09 2.73 7.14
N LEU A 24 0.94 2.69 6.50
CA LEU A 24 -0.19 3.55 6.83
C LEU A 24 -1.51 2.81 6.67
N ALA A 25 -2.48 3.13 7.52
CA ALA A 25 -3.80 2.55 7.42
C ALA A 25 -4.89 3.57 7.71
N TRP A 26 -6.05 3.37 7.08
CA TRP A 26 -7.28 4.07 7.44
C TRP A 26 -8.46 3.11 7.47
N GLN A 27 -9.47 3.44 8.26
CA GLN A 27 -10.75 2.75 8.27
C GLN A 27 -11.74 3.47 7.36
N SER A 28 -12.32 2.73 6.42
CA SER A 28 -13.37 3.25 5.53
C SER A 28 -14.68 3.51 6.32
N PRO A 29 -15.62 4.29 5.77
CA PRO A 29 -16.93 4.49 6.40
C PRO A 29 -17.74 3.20 6.61
N SER A 30 -17.50 2.17 5.80
CA SER A 30 -18.15 0.85 5.91
C SER A 30 -17.43 -0.11 6.87
N GLY A 31 -16.30 0.31 7.44
CA GLY A 31 -15.58 -0.40 8.51
C GLY A 31 -14.38 -1.22 8.06
N GLU A 32 -14.14 -1.38 6.75
CA GLU A 32 -12.92 -2.02 6.25
C GLU A 32 -11.67 -1.21 6.62
N VAL A 33 -10.61 -1.91 7.00
CA VAL A 33 -9.28 -1.32 7.18
C VAL A 33 -8.51 -1.48 5.89
N VAL A 34 -8.08 -0.37 5.33
CA VAL A 34 -7.21 -0.32 4.16
C VAL A 34 -5.80 -0.01 4.64
N LEU A 35 -4.85 -0.90 4.36
CA LEU A 35 -3.45 -0.79 4.70
C LEU A 35 -2.65 -0.56 3.43
N TYR A 36 -1.73 0.41 3.46
CA TYR A 36 -0.69 0.57 2.46
C TYR A 36 0.69 0.43 3.08
N THR A 37 1.58 -0.18 2.32
CA THR A 37 3.02 -0.19 2.61
C THR A 37 3.74 0.37 1.40
N LEU A 38 4.53 1.43 1.62
CA LEU A 38 5.39 2.03 0.60
C LEU A 38 6.80 1.46 0.79
N GLU A 39 7.19 0.55 -0.10
CA GLU A 39 8.49 -0.12 -0.05
C GLU A 39 9.47 0.55 -1.04
N PRO A 40 10.59 1.13 -0.55
CA PRO A 40 11.62 1.68 -1.43
C PRO A 40 12.25 0.65 -2.37
N SER A 41 12.26 -0.63 -1.99
CA SER A 41 12.73 -1.74 -2.82
C SER A 41 12.34 -3.08 -2.18
N ALA A 42 12.07 -4.08 -3.02
CA ALA A 42 11.72 -5.43 -2.61
C ALA A 42 12.93 -6.30 -2.21
N GLY A 43 12.66 -7.41 -1.53
CA GLY A 43 13.64 -8.46 -1.25
C GLY A 43 14.61 -8.16 -0.09
N PRO A 44 15.53 -9.10 0.22
CA PRO A 44 16.49 -8.95 1.30
C PRO A 44 17.39 -7.74 1.12
N ALA A 45 17.74 -7.08 2.22
CA ALA A 45 18.63 -5.93 2.25
C ALA A 45 20.00 -6.27 2.87
N ASP A 46 21.07 -5.80 2.22
CA ASP A 46 22.40 -5.71 2.82
C ASP A 46 22.55 -4.39 3.60
N ASP A 47 23.68 -4.20 4.29
CA ASP A 47 23.93 -3.02 5.13
C ASP A 47 23.81 -1.70 4.35
N THR A 48 24.21 -1.68 3.08
CA THR A 48 24.13 -0.48 2.24
C THR A 48 22.67 -0.17 1.91
N LYS A 49 21.93 -1.21 1.52
CA LYS A 49 20.51 -1.12 1.21
C LYS A 49 19.70 -0.67 2.43
N ILE A 50 20.00 -1.21 3.62
CA ILE A 50 19.36 -0.82 4.88
C ILE A 50 19.61 0.66 5.17
N ALA A 51 20.86 1.12 5.08
CA ALA A 51 21.21 2.50 5.39
C ALA A 51 20.49 3.50 4.45
N GLU A 52 20.43 3.20 3.16
CA GLU A 52 19.72 4.02 2.19
C GLU A 52 18.20 4.02 2.44
N GLN A 53 17.61 2.85 2.69
CA GLN A 53 16.16 2.77 2.96
C GLN A 53 15.74 3.53 4.22
N LYS A 54 16.59 3.64 5.23
CA LYS A 54 16.35 4.49 6.40
C LYS A 54 16.23 5.97 6.02
N ILE A 55 17.12 6.46 5.16
CA ILE A 55 17.09 7.83 4.65
C ILE A 55 15.84 8.06 3.78
N LEU A 56 15.54 7.11 2.89
CA LEU A 56 14.36 7.20 2.02
C LEU A 56 13.05 7.14 2.83
N ALA A 57 12.96 6.31 3.86
CA ALA A 57 11.80 6.25 4.74
C ALA A 57 11.56 7.57 5.47
N GLN A 58 12.63 8.20 5.98
CA GLN A 58 12.53 9.53 6.59
C GLN A 58 12.03 10.57 5.57
N LYS A 59 12.59 10.59 4.36
CA LYS A 59 12.17 11.49 3.28
C LYS A 59 10.72 11.25 2.85
N MET A 60 10.27 9.99 2.82
CA MET A 60 8.87 9.65 2.54
C MET A 60 7.96 10.17 3.67
N MET A 61 8.33 9.96 4.93
CA MET A 61 7.57 10.47 6.08
C MET A 61 7.43 12.00 6.04
N GLU A 62 8.50 12.72 5.72
CA GLU A 62 8.48 14.18 5.55
C GLU A 62 7.57 14.66 4.40
N SER A 63 7.28 13.78 3.43
CA SER A 63 6.35 14.07 2.34
C SER A 63 4.89 13.75 2.65
N MET A 64 4.61 13.04 3.75
CA MET A 64 3.25 12.66 4.11
C MET A 64 2.44 13.90 4.49
N THR A 65 1.24 14.01 3.93
CA THR A 65 0.31 15.13 4.20
C THR A 65 -0.79 14.76 5.20
N ILE A 66 -0.77 13.51 5.67
CA ILE A 66 -1.77 12.93 6.57
C ILE A 66 -1.11 12.41 7.85
N GLN A 67 -1.87 12.40 8.93
CA GLN A 67 -1.48 11.84 10.22
C GLN A 67 -2.66 11.11 10.88
N ALA A 68 -2.38 10.36 11.94
CA ALA A 68 -3.40 9.64 12.68
C ALA A 68 -4.54 10.57 13.14
N GLY A 69 -5.78 10.14 12.88
CA GLY A 69 -6.98 10.89 13.21
C GLY A 69 -7.55 11.76 12.09
N ASP A 70 -6.78 12.05 11.04
CA ASP A 70 -7.23 12.82 9.88
C ASP A 70 -8.29 12.08 9.07
N ASP A 71 -9.10 12.83 8.33
CA ASP A 71 -9.99 12.31 7.28
C ASP A 71 -9.27 12.31 5.94
N VAL A 72 -9.38 11.21 5.18
CA VAL A 72 -8.88 11.13 3.80
C VAL A 72 -10.01 11.21 2.79
N ARG A 73 -9.72 11.73 1.60
CA ARG A 73 -10.66 11.80 0.47
C ARG A 73 -10.10 11.13 -0.76
N GLN A 74 -10.98 10.56 -1.59
CA GLN A 74 -10.58 10.00 -2.87
C GLN A 74 -9.91 11.07 -3.74
N GLY A 75 -8.76 10.72 -4.33
CA GLY A 75 -7.95 11.61 -5.17
C GLY A 75 -7.07 12.59 -4.40
N GLU A 76 -7.13 12.58 -3.07
CA GLU A 76 -6.25 13.38 -2.23
C GLU A 76 -4.80 12.90 -2.36
N PHE A 77 -3.89 13.86 -2.50
CA PHE A 77 -2.48 13.59 -2.43
C PHE A 77 -2.09 13.33 -0.97
N ILE A 78 -1.55 12.12 -0.69
CA ILE A 78 -1.18 11.69 0.66
C ILE A 78 0.33 11.64 0.92
N GLY A 79 1.16 11.62 -0.13
CA GLY A 79 2.62 11.54 -0.02
C GLY A 79 3.28 10.91 -1.26
N TYR A 80 4.61 10.71 -1.19
CA TYR A 80 5.39 10.07 -2.25
C TYR A 80 6.04 8.76 -1.78
N LEU A 81 6.12 7.79 -2.70
CA LEU A 81 7.10 6.70 -2.64
C LEU A 81 8.40 7.20 -3.28
N TYR A 82 9.49 7.20 -2.51
CA TYR A 82 10.84 7.39 -3.05
C TYR A 82 11.49 6.01 -3.24
N GLY A 83 11.62 5.61 -4.50
CA GLY A 83 12.23 4.33 -4.86
C GLY A 83 13.75 4.36 -4.78
N GLN A 84 14.31 3.29 -4.22
CA GLN A 84 15.74 3.00 -4.27
C GLN A 84 16.14 2.38 -5.61
N ASP A 85 15.27 1.52 -6.16
CA ASP A 85 15.49 0.82 -7.42
C ASP A 85 14.14 0.53 -8.13
N GLU A 86 14.21 -0.24 -9.22
CA GLU A 86 13.04 -0.63 -10.04
C GLU A 86 12.03 -1.53 -9.32
N TRP A 87 12.37 -2.05 -8.14
CA TRP A 87 11.50 -2.87 -7.32
C TRP A 87 10.77 -2.06 -6.25
N ALA A 88 10.86 -0.73 -6.28
CA ALA A 88 10.05 0.15 -5.45
C ALA A 88 8.56 0.00 -5.80
N HIS A 89 7.72 -0.26 -4.81
CA HIS A 89 6.29 -0.46 -5.05
C HIS A 89 5.44 -0.16 -3.81
N VAL A 90 4.12 -0.10 -4.02
CA VAL A 90 3.14 0.05 -2.95
C VAL A 90 2.36 -1.24 -2.82
N HIS A 91 2.39 -1.84 -1.64
CA HIS A 91 1.44 -2.90 -1.28
C HIS A 91 0.16 -2.27 -0.77
N MET A 92 -0.97 -2.75 -1.26
CA MET A 92 -2.29 -2.44 -0.71
C MET A 92 -2.90 -3.73 -0.18
N THR A 93 -3.42 -3.68 1.03
CA THR A 93 -4.22 -4.77 1.59
C THR A 93 -5.50 -4.24 2.20
N VAL A 94 -6.58 -5.02 2.10
CA VAL A 94 -7.87 -4.68 2.66
C VAL A 94 -8.32 -5.78 3.60
N LYS A 95 -8.78 -5.38 4.79
CA LYS A 95 -9.35 -6.29 5.79
C LYS A 95 -10.73 -5.82 6.21
N ALA A 96 -11.64 -6.75 6.46
CA ALA A 96 -12.86 -6.48 7.21
C ALA A 96 -12.78 -7.12 8.60
N SER A 97 -13.35 -6.43 9.59
CA SER A 97 -13.70 -7.05 10.86
C SER A 97 -15.15 -6.71 11.20
N ARG A 98 -16.01 -7.73 11.20
CA ARG A 98 -17.43 -7.61 11.58
C ARG A 98 -17.65 -8.27 12.94
N ASN A 99 -17.02 -7.74 13.99
CA ASN A 99 -17.06 -8.31 15.35
C ASN A 99 -16.64 -9.80 15.41
N GLY A 100 -15.75 -10.21 14.51
CA GLY A 100 -15.25 -11.56 14.34
C GLY A 100 -13.78 -11.55 13.89
N PRO A 101 -13.21 -12.71 13.51
CA PRO A 101 -11.84 -12.79 13.01
C PRO A 101 -11.64 -11.86 11.81
N GLU A 102 -10.41 -11.35 11.65
CA GLU A 102 -10.05 -10.56 10.49
C GLU A 102 -10.24 -11.39 9.21
N GLU A 103 -11.00 -10.84 8.26
CA GLU A 103 -11.20 -11.41 6.94
C GLU A 103 -10.38 -10.59 5.92
N TRP A 104 -9.48 -11.26 5.21
CA TRP A 104 -8.74 -10.64 4.11
C TRP A 104 -9.68 -10.50 2.91
N LEU A 105 -9.86 -9.27 2.44
CA LEU A 105 -10.68 -8.97 1.28
C LEU A 105 -9.82 -8.84 0.03
N CYS A 106 -10.40 -9.20 -1.11
CA CYS A 106 -9.85 -8.93 -2.43
C CYS A 106 -9.70 -7.41 -2.66
N PRO A 107 -8.48 -6.86 -2.79
CA PRO A 107 -8.30 -5.43 -3.03
C PRO A 107 -8.88 -4.99 -4.37
N ALA A 108 -8.85 -5.85 -5.39
CA ALA A 108 -9.46 -5.54 -6.70
C ALA A 108 -10.97 -5.30 -6.56
N ASP A 109 -11.69 -6.16 -5.85
CA ASP A 109 -13.13 -5.99 -5.57
C ASP A 109 -13.39 -4.71 -4.75
N PHE A 110 -12.52 -4.39 -3.79
CA PHE A 110 -12.67 -3.18 -2.99
C PHE A 110 -12.50 -1.91 -3.85
N ILE A 111 -11.50 -1.87 -4.72
CA ILE A 111 -11.19 -0.70 -5.56
C ILE A 111 -12.25 -0.48 -6.64
N THR A 112 -12.91 -1.53 -7.16
CA THR A 112 -14.00 -1.34 -8.15
C THR A 112 -15.20 -0.57 -7.61
N LYS A 113 -15.36 -0.54 -6.28
CA LYS A 113 -16.39 0.28 -5.61
C LYS A 113 -16.03 1.76 -5.60
N ALA A 114 -14.75 2.11 -5.78
CA ALA A 114 -14.31 3.50 -5.91
C ALA A 114 -14.69 4.01 -7.31
N LYS A 115 -15.64 4.96 -7.33
CA LYS A 115 -16.12 5.59 -8.55
C LYS A 115 -14.93 6.18 -9.33
N ASP A 116 -14.91 6.04 -10.65
CA ASP A 116 -13.88 6.63 -11.52
C ASP A 116 -12.44 6.10 -11.29
N SER A 117 -12.27 4.95 -10.61
CA SER A 117 -10.97 4.28 -10.50
C SER A 117 -10.64 3.48 -11.77
N ASP A 118 -9.48 3.74 -12.38
CA ASP A 118 -8.94 2.95 -13.49
C ASP A 118 -7.82 1.98 -13.07
N LEU A 119 -7.57 1.87 -11.76
CA LEU A 119 -6.51 1.04 -11.20
C LEU A 119 -6.67 -0.44 -11.58
N LEU A 120 -7.90 -0.97 -11.58
CA LEU A 120 -8.14 -2.36 -11.97
C LEU A 120 -7.70 -2.61 -13.42
N SER A 121 -8.15 -1.76 -14.35
CA SER A 121 -7.81 -1.87 -15.76
C SER A 121 -6.30 -1.74 -15.97
N LYS A 122 -5.65 -0.79 -15.31
CA LYS A 122 -4.18 -0.60 -15.39
C LYS A 122 -3.42 -1.81 -14.84
N SER A 123 -3.85 -2.36 -13.70
CA SER A 123 -3.25 -3.55 -13.10
C SER A 123 -3.37 -4.77 -14.01
N LEU A 124 -4.53 -4.96 -14.66
CA LEU A 124 -4.73 -6.03 -15.64
C LEU A 124 -3.81 -5.88 -16.85
N ILE A 125 -3.76 -4.69 -17.44
CA ILE A 125 -2.86 -4.42 -18.58
C ILE A 125 -1.41 -4.72 -18.19
N TRP A 126 -0.97 -4.27 -17.02
CA TRP A 126 0.40 -4.51 -16.56
C TRP A 126 0.68 -5.99 -16.31
N ALA A 127 -0.26 -6.70 -15.69
CA ALA A 127 -0.16 -8.13 -15.47
C ALA A 127 -0.08 -8.90 -16.80
N GLU A 128 -0.94 -8.60 -17.78
CA GLU A 128 -0.86 -9.18 -19.13
C GLU A 128 0.51 -8.95 -19.79
N HIS A 129 1.04 -7.74 -19.69
CA HIS A 129 2.35 -7.39 -20.26
C HIS A 129 3.51 -8.14 -19.60
N LEU A 130 3.47 -8.35 -18.29
CA LEU A 130 4.49 -9.10 -17.57
C LEU A 130 4.38 -10.60 -17.80
N TYR A 131 3.16 -11.12 -17.75
CA TYR A 131 2.95 -12.56 -17.76
C TYR A 131 2.88 -13.14 -19.17
N LYS A 132 2.72 -12.37 -20.26
CA LYS A 132 2.80 -12.80 -21.68
C LYS A 132 2.45 -14.29 -21.89
N ASP A 133 1.23 -14.68 -21.52
CA ASP A 133 0.70 -16.05 -21.67
C ASP A 133 1.41 -17.16 -20.85
N SER A 134 2.43 -16.83 -20.06
CA SER A 134 3.16 -17.76 -19.16
C SER A 134 2.40 -18.09 -17.88
N LYS A 135 1.45 -17.23 -17.47
CA LYS A 135 0.55 -17.41 -16.32
C LYS A 135 -0.78 -16.72 -16.59
N GLN A 136 -1.86 -17.23 -16.00
CA GLN A 136 -3.10 -16.47 -15.82
C GLN A 136 -2.98 -15.71 -14.49
N PRO A 137 -2.71 -14.39 -14.50
CA PRO A 137 -2.63 -13.63 -13.26
C PRO A 137 -4.02 -13.55 -12.62
N GLU A 138 -4.16 -14.15 -11.45
CA GLU A 138 -5.32 -13.92 -10.59
C GLU A 138 -5.05 -12.68 -9.74
N LEU A 139 -5.95 -11.70 -9.83
CA LEU A 139 -5.85 -10.48 -9.01
C LEU A 139 -6.20 -10.75 -7.54
N CYS A 140 -6.97 -11.82 -7.29
CA CYS A 140 -7.44 -12.23 -5.98
C CYS A 140 -7.43 -13.75 -5.88
N ASN A 141 -7.01 -14.24 -4.72
CA ASN A 141 -6.86 -15.65 -4.42
C ASN A 141 -8.05 -16.06 -3.55
N TYR A 142 -9.11 -16.59 -4.18
CA TYR A 142 -10.36 -16.98 -3.53
C TYR A 142 -10.36 -18.45 -3.08
#